data_AF-A0AAV2PNW8-F1
#
_entry.id   AF-A0AAV2PNW8-F1
#
_cell.length_a   1.000
_cell.length_b   1.000
_cell.length_c   1.000
_cell.angle_alpha   90.00
_cell.angle_beta   90.00
_cell.angle_gamma   90.00
#
_symmetry.space_group_name_H-M   'P 1'
#
loop_
_entity.id
_entity.type
_entity.pdbx_description
1 polymer ?
#
loop_
_entity_poly.entity_id
_entity_poly.type
_entity_poly.pdbx_seq_one_letter_code
_entity_poly.pdbx_strand_id
1 'polypeptide(L)'
;CDPDACGYWAGNSDVCTCASADTPLDDDIEYIPQLVVLSFDEAVQEDNYNFYRELQTTYSNPNGFPISMTFFVTHKYNDYSLTYQLWRWGNEIAAHSVSSTPDIDNYWKPANNETWFNEMYDLKQMLMKYGKIPEEDIK
;
A
#
# COMPACT_ATOMS: atom_id res chain seq x y z
N CYS A 1 -4.26 5.65 23.99
CA CYS A 1 -5.57 5.34 23.39
C CYS A 1 -6.61 5.62 24.46
N ASP A 2 -7.67 6.34 24.11
CA ASP A 2 -8.88 6.42 24.92
C ASP A 2 -9.93 5.50 24.27
N PRO A 3 -10.19 4.30 24.83
CA PRO A 3 -11.11 3.34 24.25
C PRO A 3 -12.58 3.78 24.32
N ASP A 4 -12.92 4.74 25.18
CA ASP A 4 -14.27 5.30 25.29
C ASP A 4 -14.55 6.34 24.20
N ALA A 5 -13.49 6.83 23.54
CA ALA A 5 -13.57 7.78 22.43
C ALA A 5 -13.20 7.17 21.07
N CYS A 6 -12.32 6.16 21.05
CA CYS A 6 -11.75 5.55 19.85
C CYS A 6 -11.87 4.02 19.89
N GLY A 7 -12.73 3.47 19.05
CA GLY A 7 -12.90 2.03 18.88
C GLY A 7 -14.35 1.62 18.68
N TYR A 8 -14.56 0.32 18.54
CA TYR A 8 -15.87 -0.30 18.35
C TYR A 8 -16.85 0.08 19.48
N TRP A 9 -16.40 -0.01 20.74
CA TRP A 9 -17.22 0.32 21.91
C TRP A 9 -17.60 1.81 22.02
N ALA A 10 -16.82 2.69 21.40
CA ALA A 10 -17.11 4.12 21.30
C ALA A 10 -18.05 4.46 20.11
N GLY A 11 -18.44 3.48 19.30
CA GLY A 11 -19.22 3.69 18.08
C GLY A 11 -18.48 4.44 16.97
N ASN A 12 -17.14 4.52 17.04
CA ASN A 12 -16.27 5.28 16.14
C ASN A 12 -15.25 4.38 15.41
N SER A 13 -15.50 3.06 15.31
CA SER A 13 -14.58 2.11 14.67
C SER A 13 -14.32 2.42 13.19
N ASP A 14 -15.26 3.06 12.50
CA ASP A 14 -15.12 3.43 11.08
C ASP A 14 -14.08 4.53 10.85
N VAL A 15 -13.70 5.27 11.90
CA VAL A 15 -12.78 6.42 11.82
C VAL A 15 -11.60 6.32 12.79
N CYS A 16 -11.64 5.41 13.78
CA CYS A 16 -10.59 5.27 14.78
C CYS A 16 -10.54 3.86 15.37
N THR A 17 -9.34 3.29 15.41
CA THR A 17 -9.07 2.05 16.13
C THR A 17 -7.83 2.20 17.00
N CYS A 18 -7.84 1.58 18.17
CA CYS A 18 -6.68 1.56 19.05
C CYS A 18 -5.80 0.36 18.75
N ALA A 19 -4.48 0.54 18.89
CA ALA A 19 -3.54 -0.56 18.81
C ALA A 19 -3.90 -1.62 19.88
N SER A 20 -4.22 -2.82 19.42
CA SER A 20 -4.52 -3.99 20.24
C SER A 20 -3.96 -5.24 19.56
N ALA A 21 -3.70 -6.26 20.37
CA ALA A 21 -3.44 -7.62 19.87
C ALA A 21 -4.76 -8.40 19.65
N ASP A 22 -5.87 -7.89 20.18
CA ASP A 22 -7.19 -8.49 20.00
C ASP A 22 -7.70 -8.25 18.58
N THR A 23 -8.43 -9.23 18.06
CA THR A 23 -9.12 -9.08 16.77
C THR A 23 -10.18 -7.98 16.87
N PRO A 24 -10.33 -7.12 15.84
CA PRO A 24 -11.44 -6.18 15.77
C PRO A 24 -12.78 -6.84 15.37
N LEU A 25 -12.76 -8.13 15.00
CA LEU A 25 -13.94 -8.89 14.60
C LEU A 25 -14.53 -9.64 15.79
N ASP A 26 -15.84 -9.55 15.96
CA ASP A 26 -16.62 -10.27 16.97
C ASP A 26 -17.01 -11.67 16.43
N ASP A 27 -16.02 -12.53 16.25
CA ASP A 27 -16.19 -13.91 15.75
C ASP A 27 -15.17 -14.86 16.41
N ASP A 28 -15.43 -16.17 16.39
CA ASP A 28 -14.48 -17.16 16.88
C ASP A 28 -13.24 -17.18 15.96
N ILE A 29 -12.06 -17.38 16.56
CA ILE A 29 -10.78 -17.34 15.82
C ILE A 29 -10.70 -18.32 14.64
N GLU A 30 -11.49 -19.39 14.68
CA GLU A 30 -11.61 -20.39 13.60
C GLU A 30 -12.29 -19.83 12.34
N TYR A 31 -13.19 -18.85 12.49
CA TYR A 31 -13.97 -18.28 11.38
C TYR A 31 -13.38 -16.98 10.84
N ILE A 32 -12.39 -16.40 11.55
CA ILE A 32 -11.71 -15.18 11.12
C ILE A 32 -10.79 -15.47 9.92
N PRO A 33 -10.97 -14.79 8.76
CA PRO A 33 -10.06 -14.95 7.64
C PRO A 33 -8.65 -14.46 7.97
N GLN A 34 -7.65 -15.32 7.76
CA GLN A 34 -6.26 -14.90 7.82
C GLN A 34 -5.94 -14.05 6.58
N LEU A 35 -5.71 -12.75 6.79
CA LEU A 35 -5.20 -11.87 5.75
C LEU A 35 -3.69 -12.09 5.58
N VAL A 36 -3.24 -12.20 4.32
CA VAL A 36 -1.83 -12.20 3.96
C VAL A 36 -1.62 -11.05 2.98
N VAL A 37 -0.82 -10.06 3.38
CA VAL A 37 -0.48 -8.92 2.52
C VAL A 37 0.83 -9.22 1.82
N LEU A 38 0.78 -9.42 0.51
CA LEU A 38 1.95 -9.52 -0.32
C LEU A 38 2.26 -8.13 -0.88
N SER A 39 3.37 -7.55 -0.41
CA SER A 39 3.85 -6.24 -0.88
C SER A 39 5.16 -6.34 -1.64
N PHE A 40 5.33 -5.43 -2.60
CA PHE A 40 6.57 -5.23 -3.33
C PHE A 40 6.97 -3.76 -3.25
N ASP A 41 8.23 -3.54 -2.88
CA ASP A 41 8.80 -2.20 -2.76
C ASP A 41 9.60 -1.88 -4.03
N GLU A 42 9.83 -0.59 -4.26
CA GLU A 42 10.65 -0.02 -5.33
C GLU A 42 9.97 0.03 -6.71
N ALA A 43 10.77 0.28 -7.75
CA ALA A 43 10.30 0.55 -9.10
C ALA A 43 9.69 -0.67 -9.80
N VAL A 44 8.54 -0.47 -10.42
CA VAL A 44 7.97 -1.42 -11.38
C VAL A 44 8.69 -1.26 -12.71
N GLN A 45 9.23 -2.36 -13.21
CA GLN A 45 10.05 -2.43 -14.41
C GLN A 45 9.69 -3.67 -15.23
N GLU A 46 10.10 -3.72 -16.49
CA GLU A 46 9.83 -4.88 -17.37
C GLU A 46 10.36 -6.20 -16.75
N ASP A 47 11.51 -6.14 -16.10
CA ASP A 47 12.18 -7.29 -15.47
C ASP A 47 11.36 -7.95 -14.35
N ASN A 48 10.60 -7.16 -13.58
CA ASN A 48 9.81 -7.66 -12.45
C ASN A 48 8.32 -7.81 -12.76
N TYR A 49 7.82 -7.12 -13.79
CA TYR A 49 6.41 -7.11 -14.15
C TYR A 49 5.87 -8.50 -14.51
N ASN A 50 6.62 -9.29 -15.30
CA ASN A 50 6.19 -10.63 -15.70
C ASN A 50 6.05 -11.57 -14.50
N PHE A 51 6.90 -11.41 -13.48
CA PHE A 51 6.78 -12.16 -12.24
C PHE A 51 5.49 -11.80 -11.50
N TYR A 52 5.15 -10.51 -11.38
CA TYR A 52 3.91 -10.07 -10.75
C TYR A 52 2.66 -10.59 -11.49
N ARG A 53 2.69 -10.62 -12.83
CA ARG A 53 1.64 -11.23 -13.66
C ARG A 53 1.43 -12.69 -13.35
N GLU A 54 2.52 -13.44 -13.30
CA GLU A 54 2.49 -14.88 -13.09
C GLU A 54 1.87 -15.19 -11.73
N LEU A 55 2.27 -14.48 -10.67
CA LEU A 55 1.66 -14.62 -9.35
C LEU A 55 0.15 -14.37 -9.40
N GLN A 56 -0.28 -13.25 -9.96
CA GLN A 56 -1.69 -12.86 -9.99
C GLN A 56 -2.55 -13.82 -10.83
N THR A 57 -2.00 -14.41 -11.88
CA THR A 57 -2.73 -15.34 -12.76
C THR A 57 -2.69 -16.79 -12.30
N THR A 58 -1.70 -17.16 -11.48
CA THR A 58 -1.53 -18.52 -10.97
C THR A 58 -2.35 -18.78 -9.71
N TYR A 59 -2.48 -17.79 -8.83
CA TYR A 59 -3.10 -17.96 -7.52
C TYR A 59 -4.44 -17.23 -7.40
N SER A 60 -5.38 -17.85 -6.69
CA SER A 60 -6.70 -17.28 -6.41
C SER A 60 -7.05 -17.46 -4.94
N ASN A 61 -7.77 -16.48 -4.39
CA ASN A 61 -8.32 -16.53 -3.05
C ASN A 61 -9.47 -17.57 -2.95
N PRO A 62 -9.86 -18.00 -1.75
CA PRO A 62 -10.98 -18.94 -1.56
C PRO A 62 -12.32 -18.48 -2.16
N ASN A 63 -12.49 -17.16 -2.37
CA ASN A 63 -13.64 -16.57 -3.04
C ASN A 63 -13.60 -16.71 -4.59
N GLY A 64 -12.57 -17.32 -5.15
CA GLY A 64 -12.40 -17.56 -6.59
C GLY A 64 -11.84 -16.36 -7.38
N PHE A 65 -11.54 -15.23 -6.74
CA PHE A 65 -10.89 -14.11 -7.39
C PHE A 65 -9.36 -14.27 -7.37
N PRO A 66 -8.64 -13.75 -8.39
CA PRO A 66 -7.19 -13.64 -8.35
C PRO A 66 -6.69 -13.00 -7.06
N ILE A 67 -5.48 -13.36 -6.62
CA ILE A 67 -4.83 -12.64 -5.52
C ILE A 67 -4.60 -11.17 -5.88
N SER A 68 -4.54 -10.31 -4.88
CA SER A 68 -4.14 -8.90 -5.03
C SER A 68 -2.83 -8.67 -4.27
N MET A 69 -2.06 -7.69 -4.73
CA MET A 69 -0.79 -7.28 -4.12
C MET A 69 -0.79 -5.76 -3.90
N THR A 70 0.11 -5.30 -3.04
CA THR A 70 0.35 -3.87 -2.79
C THR A 70 1.73 -3.49 -3.30
N PHE A 71 1.83 -2.46 -4.13
CA PHE A 71 3.09 -1.96 -4.69
C PHE A 71 3.45 -0.62 -4.06
N PHE A 72 4.51 -0.60 -3.26
CA PHE A 72 5.13 0.59 -2.70
C PHE A 72 6.16 1.11 -3.71
N VAL A 73 5.70 1.95 -4.63
CA VAL A 73 6.46 2.36 -5.82
C VAL A 73 7.39 3.53 -5.49
N THR A 74 8.63 3.51 -5.99
CA THR A 74 9.49 4.72 -6.02
C THR A 74 9.49 5.37 -7.40
N HIS A 75 9.90 6.63 -7.53
CA HIS A 75 9.99 7.27 -8.84
C HIS A 75 11.12 6.71 -9.71
N LYS A 76 12.30 6.53 -9.13
CA LYS A 76 13.52 6.25 -9.89
C LYS A 76 13.41 4.91 -10.62
N TYR A 77 13.56 4.92 -11.95
CA TYR A 77 13.44 3.76 -12.84
C TYR A 77 12.03 3.15 -12.95
N ASN A 78 11.00 3.77 -12.38
CA ASN A 78 9.64 3.23 -12.48
C ASN A 78 9.00 3.49 -13.84
N ASP A 79 8.49 2.43 -14.45
CA ASP A 79 7.63 2.51 -15.63
C ASP A 79 6.18 2.73 -15.18
N TYR A 80 5.74 3.99 -15.24
CA TYR A 80 4.37 4.39 -14.88
C TYR A 80 3.28 3.71 -15.73
N SER A 81 3.59 3.25 -16.95
CA SER A 81 2.63 2.51 -17.78
C SER A 81 2.43 1.08 -17.25
N LEU A 82 3.50 0.46 -16.73
CA LEU A 82 3.39 -0.84 -16.07
C LEU A 82 2.71 -0.71 -14.69
N THR A 83 3.03 0.35 -13.93
CA THR A 83 2.32 0.68 -12.69
C THR A 83 0.82 0.85 -12.93
N TYR A 84 0.43 1.60 -13.97
CA TYR A 84 -0.98 1.76 -14.36
C TYR A 84 -1.66 0.42 -14.66
N GLN A 85 -0.97 -0.49 -15.35
CA GLN A 85 -1.53 -1.80 -15.65
C GLN A 85 -1.72 -2.66 -14.39
N LEU A 86 -0.80 -2.60 -13.42
CA LEU A 86 -0.95 -3.28 -12.14
C LEU A 86 -2.18 -2.75 -11.37
N TRP A 87 -2.33 -1.42 -11.29
CA TRP A 87 -3.53 -0.78 -10.71
C TRP A 87 -4.81 -1.22 -11.43
N ARG A 88 -4.81 -1.20 -12.76
CA ARG A 88 -5.97 -1.57 -13.59
C ARG A 88 -6.37 -3.05 -13.41
N TRP A 89 -5.46 -3.91 -12.95
CA TRP A 89 -5.76 -5.29 -12.56
C TRP A 89 -6.13 -5.48 -11.10
N GLY A 90 -6.45 -4.40 -10.38
CA GLY A 90 -6.97 -4.46 -9.02
C GLY A 90 -5.90 -4.64 -7.96
N ASN A 91 -4.64 -4.30 -8.26
CA ASN A 91 -3.60 -4.19 -7.23
C ASN A 91 -3.60 -2.78 -6.62
N GLU A 92 -3.18 -2.70 -5.37
CA GLU A 92 -3.01 -1.43 -4.67
C GLU A 92 -1.67 -0.79 -5.06
N ILE A 93 -1.68 0.53 -5.29
CA ILE A 93 -0.48 1.32 -5.55
C ILE A 93 -0.32 2.36 -4.44
N ALA A 94 0.84 2.35 -3.80
CA ALA A 94 1.19 3.23 -2.69
C ALA A 94 2.53 3.94 -2.96
N ALA A 95 2.73 5.09 -2.33
CA ALA A 95 3.95 5.87 -2.48
C ALA A 95 5.10 5.32 -1.60
N HIS A 96 6.30 5.14 -2.19
CA HIS A 96 7.53 4.76 -1.49
C HIS A 96 8.67 5.75 -1.76
N SER A 97 8.38 7.04 -1.56
CA SER A 97 9.27 8.17 -1.81
C SER A 97 9.69 8.40 -3.26
N VAL A 98 10.00 9.65 -3.60
CA VAL A 98 10.55 10.02 -4.91
C VAL A 98 11.99 9.50 -5.03
N SER A 99 12.84 9.72 -4.01
CA SER A 99 14.27 9.45 -4.12
C SER A 99 14.69 8.01 -3.75
N SER A 100 13.92 7.32 -2.91
CA SER A 100 14.31 6.08 -2.22
C SER A 100 15.76 6.16 -1.68
N THR A 101 16.04 7.24 -0.94
CA THR A 101 17.39 7.46 -0.37
C THR A 101 17.71 6.35 0.64
N PRO A 102 18.83 5.62 0.52
CA PRO A 102 19.13 4.48 1.42
C PRO A 102 19.64 4.91 2.80
N ASP A 103 20.04 6.18 2.99
CA ASP A 103 20.61 6.67 4.24
C ASP A 103 19.53 6.97 5.29
N ILE A 104 19.18 5.96 6.08
CA ILE A 104 18.17 6.10 7.14
C ILE A 104 18.61 7.09 8.22
N ASP A 105 19.89 7.06 8.61
CA ASP A 105 20.36 7.78 9.80
C ASP A 105 20.52 9.27 9.56
N ASN A 106 20.94 9.67 8.36
CA ASN A 106 21.20 11.08 8.04
C ASN A 106 20.11 11.71 7.16
N TYR A 107 19.25 10.93 6.51
CA TYR A 107 18.18 11.44 5.67
C TYR A 107 16.79 11.24 6.29
N TRP A 108 16.35 9.99 6.49
CA TRP A 108 14.96 9.71 6.92
C TRP A 108 14.67 10.00 8.39
N LYS A 109 15.56 9.61 9.31
CA LYS A 109 15.38 9.87 10.75
C LYS A 109 15.32 11.37 11.10
N PRO A 110 16.19 12.24 10.55
CA PRO A 110 16.12 13.68 10.83
C PRO A 110 15.21 14.46 9.87
N ALA A 111 14.53 13.80 8.92
CA ALA A 111 13.68 14.46 7.94
C ALA A 111 12.58 15.30 8.62
N ASN A 112 12.43 16.54 8.15
CA ASN A 112 11.37 17.44 8.59
C ASN A 112 10.08 17.24 7.77
N ASN A 113 9.01 17.94 8.14
CA ASN A 113 7.72 17.86 7.44
C ASN A 113 7.83 18.17 5.95
N GLU A 114 8.65 19.14 5.55
CA GLU A 114 8.84 19.50 4.15
C GLU A 114 9.51 18.36 3.36
N THR A 115 10.51 17.71 3.96
CA THR A 115 11.19 16.56 3.34
C THR A 115 10.22 15.39 3.15
N TRP A 116 9.45 15.03 4.18
CA TRP A 116 8.43 13.97 4.07
C TRP A 116 7.34 14.33 3.08
N PHE A 117 6.89 15.59 3.06
CA PHE A 117 5.89 16.07 2.11
C PHE A 117 6.41 15.94 0.67
N ASN A 118 7.59 16.46 0.38
CA ASN A 118 8.18 16.39 -0.97
C ASN A 118 8.44 14.94 -1.39
N GLU A 119 8.87 14.06 -0.48
CA GLU A 119 9.13 12.66 -0.82
C GLU A 119 7.84 11.85 -1.06
N MET A 120 6.80 12.02 -0.24
CA MET A 120 5.59 11.20 -0.33
C MET A 120 4.50 11.83 -1.20
N TYR A 121 4.21 13.11 -0.98
CA TYR A 121 3.14 13.79 -1.69
C TYR A 121 3.50 14.04 -3.16
N ASP A 122 4.74 14.44 -3.47
CA ASP A 122 5.11 14.64 -4.88
C ASP A 122 5.07 13.32 -5.65
N LEU A 123 5.48 12.20 -5.04
CA LEU A 123 5.34 10.90 -5.68
C LEU A 123 3.88 10.55 -5.95
N LYS A 124 2.97 10.82 -5.01
CA LYS A 124 1.52 10.68 -5.24
C LYS A 124 1.07 11.51 -6.45
N GLN A 125 1.52 12.77 -6.56
CA GLN A 125 1.22 13.61 -7.72
C GLN A 125 1.81 13.04 -9.03
N MET A 126 2.99 12.43 -8.98
CA MET A 126 3.61 11.76 -10.13
C MET A 126 2.82 10.52 -10.56
N LEU A 127 2.37 9.68 -9.62
CA LEU A 127 1.51 8.52 -9.88
C LEU A 127 0.18 8.94 -10.51
N MET A 128 -0.42 10.04 -10.05
CA MET A 128 -1.62 10.61 -10.69
C MET A 128 -1.34 11.06 -12.13
N LYS A 129 -0.28 11.87 -12.30
CA LYS A 129 0.00 12.55 -13.57
C LYS A 129 0.51 11.60 -14.64
N TYR A 130 1.49 10.76 -14.31
CA TYR A 130 2.19 9.88 -15.23
C TYR A 130 1.59 8.47 -15.24
N GLY A 131 1.19 7.95 -14.08
CA GLY A 131 0.51 6.67 -13.95
C GLY A 131 -0.98 6.71 -14.28
N LYS A 132 -1.61 7.89 -14.40
CA LYS A 132 -3.06 8.05 -14.67
C LYS A 132 -3.96 7.33 -13.65
N ILE A 133 -3.46 7.19 -12.43
CA ILE A 133 -4.20 6.58 -11.31
C ILE A 133 -5.01 7.70 -10.61
N PRO A 134 -6.30 7.50 -10.32
CA PRO A 134 -7.08 8.45 -9.52
C PRO A 134 -6.44 8.73 -8.17
N GLU A 135 -6.61 9.95 -7.65
CA GLU A 135 -5.97 10.36 -6.41
C GLU A 135 -6.42 9.53 -5.20
N GLU A 136 -7.70 9.17 -5.19
CA GLU A 136 -8.37 8.37 -4.18
C GLU A 136 -7.86 6.92 -4.09
N ASP A 137 -7.27 6.43 -5.18
CA ASP A 137 -6.77 5.07 -5.32
C ASP A 137 -5.28 4.95 -4.96
N ILE A 138 -4.57 6.07 -4.79
CA ILE A 138 -3.17 6.09 -4.37
C ILE A 138 -3.11 6.24 -2.85
N LYS A 139 -2.47 5.28 -2.20
CA LYS A 139 -2.31 5.24 -0.74
C LYS A 139 -1.01 5.89 -0.29
#